data_AF-A0A1V5ULH8-F1
#
_entry.id   AF-A0A1V5ULH8-F1
#
_cell.length_a   1.000
_cell.length_b   1.000
_cell.length_c   1.000
_cell.angle_alpha   90.00
_cell.angle_beta   90.00
_cell.angle_gamma   90.00
#
_symmetry.space_group_name_H-M   'P 1'
#
loop_
_entity.id
_entity.type
_entity.pdbx_description
1 polymer ?
#
loop_
_entity_poly.entity_id
_entity_poly.type
_entity_poly.pdbx_seq_one_letter_code
_entity_poly.pdbx_strand_id
1 'polypeptide(L)'
;MDDFKYKNTCEPHKKEQKPFVPLFFIQRPLFKDSFKYIEPLGLMSLAAFIGDKGYEPGVFTGTSIDALNLLELESARRPIAAIGFYCDFENVSLIESFGGLIAEKFSVPVIVGGPQASALDKDFLALIHFMWVSCQ
;
A
#
# COMPACT_ATOMS: atom_id res chain seq x y z
N MET A 1 33.55 -39.74 27.06
CA MET A 1 32.61 -40.54 26.25
C MET A 1 31.19 -40.31 26.75
N ASP A 2 30.45 -39.27 26.42
CA ASP A 2 30.75 -37.90 25.96
C ASP A 2 29.52 -37.06 26.30
N ASP A 3 29.75 -35.92 26.93
CA ASP A 3 28.79 -34.84 27.17
C ASP A 3 28.34 -34.27 25.80
N PHE A 4 27.09 -34.51 25.40
CA PHE A 4 26.46 -33.73 24.32
C PHE A 4 25.31 -32.92 24.89
N LYS A 5 25.67 -31.80 25.50
CA LYS A 5 24.76 -30.71 25.85
C LYS A 5 24.06 -30.21 24.58
N TYR A 6 22.76 -30.46 24.48
CA TYR A 6 21.88 -29.72 23.59
C TYR A 6 21.88 -28.25 24.04
N LYS A 7 22.65 -27.40 23.35
CA LYS A 7 22.52 -25.96 23.47
C LYS A 7 21.21 -25.53 22.82
N ASN A 8 20.17 -25.39 23.64
CA ASN A 8 19.04 -24.54 23.33
C ASN A 8 19.52 -23.08 23.32
N THR A 9 19.86 -22.59 22.14
CA THR A 9 20.02 -21.15 21.87
C THR A 9 19.31 -20.85 20.56
N CYS A 10 17.98 -20.86 20.60
CA CYS A 10 17.21 -20.01 19.70
C CYS A 10 17.18 -18.64 20.38
N GLU A 11 18.25 -17.86 20.15
CA GLU A 11 18.22 -16.44 20.46
C GLU A 11 16.97 -15.85 19.78
N PRO A 12 16.22 -14.93 20.44
CA PRO A 12 15.13 -14.25 19.77
C PRO A 12 15.76 -13.42 18.64
N HIS A 13 15.71 -13.93 17.41
CA HIS A 13 15.98 -13.13 16.23
C HIS A 13 15.07 -11.92 16.33
N LYS A 14 15.61 -10.75 16.70
CA LYS A 14 14.98 -9.46 16.46
C LYS A 14 14.74 -9.44 14.95
N LYS A 15 13.51 -9.79 14.53
CA LYS A 15 13.07 -9.54 13.16
C LYS A 15 13.24 -8.05 12.97
N GLU A 16 14.24 -7.68 12.18
CA GLU A 16 14.40 -6.32 11.69
C GLU A 16 13.07 -5.94 11.04
N GLN A 17 12.33 -5.03 11.68
CA GLN A 17 11.00 -4.66 11.19
C GLN A 17 11.21 -3.88 9.89
N LYS A 18 10.91 -4.53 8.78
CA LYS A 18 10.96 -3.90 7.47
C LYS A 18 9.90 -2.79 7.42
N PRO A 19 10.22 -1.63 6.83
CA PRO A 19 9.24 -0.56 6.64
C PRO A 19 8.05 -1.07 5.82
N PHE A 20 6.83 -0.85 6.33
CA PHE A 20 5.61 -1.36 5.71
C PHE A 20 5.06 -0.40 4.65
N VAL A 21 4.62 -0.95 3.53
CA VAL A 21 4.04 -0.21 2.40
C VAL A 21 2.73 -0.87 1.97
N PRO A 22 1.57 -0.40 2.47
CA PRO A 22 0.28 -0.87 1.99
C PRO A 22 -0.04 -0.28 0.60
N LEU A 23 -0.55 -1.13 -0.27
CA LEU A 23 -0.93 -0.86 -1.65
C LEU A 23 -2.42 -1.18 -1.81
N PHE A 24 -3.22 -0.18 -2.16
CA PHE A 24 -4.68 -0.28 -2.18
C PHE A 24 -5.23 -0.21 -3.59
N PHE A 25 -6.15 -1.12 -3.88
CA PHE A 25 -7.12 -0.98 -4.95
C PHE A 25 -8.48 -0.63 -4.35
N ILE A 26 -8.85 0.65 -4.40
CA ILE A 26 -10.10 1.13 -3.80
C ILE A 26 -11.20 1.13 -4.87
N GLN A 27 -12.29 0.45 -4.55
CA GLN A 27 -13.48 0.34 -5.40
C GLN A 27 -14.58 1.28 -4.88
N ARG A 28 -15.28 1.96 -5.80
CA ARG A 28 -16.53 2.64 -5.45
C ARG A 28 -17.62 1.59 -5.29
N PRO A 29 -18.40 1.61 -4.20
CA PRO A 29 -19.61 0.80 -4.12
C PRO A 29 -20.64 1.35 -5.13
N LEU A 30 -20.63 0.83 -6.35
CA LEU A 30 -21.67 1.08 -7.33
C LEU A 30 -22.82 0.10 -7.09
N PHE A 31 -24.06 0.60 -7.12
CA PHE A 31 -25.27 -0.23 -7.08
C PHE A 31 -25.37 -1.11 -8.34
N LYS A 32 -24.73 -2.29 -8.35
CA LYS A 32 -25.18 -3.53 -9.02
C LYS A 32 -24.13 -4.65 -8.94
N ASP A 33 -24.66 -5.86 -8.80
CA ASP A 33 -24.04 -7.17 -8.54
C ASP A 33 -23.03 -7.69 -9.58
N SER A 34 -21.99 -6.93 -9.93
CA SER A 34 -20.89 -7.48 -10.72
C SER A 34 -19.56 -6.87 -10.30
N PHE A 35 -19.11 -7.18 -9.08
CA PHE A 35 -17.71 -7.07 -8.71
C PHE A 35 -16.92 -8.08 -9.55
N LYS A 36 -16.55 -7.69 -10.77
CA LYS A 36 -15.56 -8.43 -11.53
C LYS A 36 -14.24 -8.21 -10.81
N TYR A 37 -13.87 -9.15 -9.96
CA TYR A 37 -12.63 -9.16 -9.21
C TYR A 37 -11.49 -9.34 -10.20
N ILE A 38 -11.06 -8.25 -10.84
CA ILE A 38 -9.83 -8.24 -11.61
C ILE A 38 -8.73 -8.12 -10.57
N GLU A 39 -7.97 -9.20 -10.37
CA GLU A 39 -6.77 -9.14 -9.54
C GLU A 39 -5.88 -8.01 -10.06
N PRO A 40 -5.49 -7.05 -9.21
CA PRO A 40 -4.66 -5.94 -9.64
C PRO A 40 -3.22 -6.45 -9.81
N LEU A 41 -2.94 -7.15 -10.92
CA LEU A 41 -1.64 -7.73 -11.25
C LEU A 41 -0.51 -6.70 -11.16
N GLY A 42 -0.79 -5.44 -11.50
CA GLY A 42 0.14 -4.32 -11.34
C GLY A 42 0.54 -4.09 -9.88
N LEU A 43 -0.40 -4.15 -8.93
CA LEU A 43 -0.11 -4.02 -7.50
C LEU A 43 0.66 -5.23 -6.96
N MET A 44 0.34 -6.44 -7.41
CA MET A 44 1.07 -7.64 -7.00
C MET A 44 2.52 -7.63 -7.52
N SER A 45 2.74 -7.21 -8.76
CA SER A 45 4.07 -7.04 -9.32
C SER A 45 4.86 -5.96 -8.57
N LEU A 46 4.21 -4.84 -8.21
CA LEU A 46 4.82 -3.78 -7.42
C LEU A 46 5.18 -4.26 -6.02
N ALA A 47 4.28 -5.01 -5.37
CA ALA A 47 4.52 -5.63 -4.07
C ALA A 47 5.76 -6.54 -4.11
N ALA A 48 5.88 -7.41 -5.12
CA ALA A 48 7.05 -8.26 -5.30
C ALA A 48 8.34 -7.44 -5.45
N PHE A 49 8.30 -6.38 -6.27
CA PHE A 49 9.44 -5.50 -6.51
C PHE A 49 9.90 -4.78 -5.23
N ILE A 50 8.99 -4.14 -4.49
CA ILE A 50 9.39 -3.41 -3.25
C ILE A 50 9.79 -4.37 -2.12
N GLY A 51 9.23 -5.57 -2.11
CA GLY A 51 9.63 -6.66 -1.21
C GLY A 51 11.10 -7.06 -1.40
N ASP A 52 11.53 -7.18 -2.66
CA ASP A 52 12.93 -7.44 -3.03
C ASP A 52 13.86 -6.28 -2.64
N LYS A 53 13.35 -5.04 -2.63
CA LYS A 53 14.07 -3.84 -2.16
C LYS A 53 14.11 -3.67 -0.63
N GLY A 54 13.58 -4.62 0.13
CA GLY A 54 13.66 -4.62 1.60
C GLY A 54 12.48 -4.00 2.33
N TYR A 55 11.40 -3.64 1.63
CA TYR A 55 10.14 -3.21 2.25
C TYR A 55 9.25 -4.42 2.59
N GLU A 56 8.27 -4.22 3.45
CA GLU A 56 7.18 -5.18 3.66
C GLU A 56 5.93 -4.69 2.90
N PRO A 57 5.60 -5.29 1.74
CA PRO A 57 4.40 -4.91 0.99
C PRO A 57 3.13 -5.52 1.61
N GLY A 58 1.99 -4.83 1.46
CA GLY A 58 0.67 -5.41 1.68
C GLY A 58 -0.30 -4.97 0.60
N VAL A 59 -0.94 -5.90 -0.13
CA VAL A 59 -1.92 -5.56 -1.17
C VAL A 59 -3.32 -5.74 -0.62
N PHE A 60 -4.15 -4.71 -0.75
CA PHE A 60 -5.51 -4.68 -0.22
C PHE A 60 -6.49 -4.21 -1.29
N THR A 61 -7.66 -4.85 -1.36
CA THR A 61 -8.76 -4.45 -2.23
C THR A 61 -10.01 -4.28 -1.39
N GLY A 62 -10.74 -3.18 -1.58
CA GLY A 62 -11.93 -2.89 -0.80
C GLY A 62 -12.46 -1.47 -1.01
N THR A 63 -13.29 -1.01 -0.10
CA THR A 63 -13.81 0.36 -0.10
C THR A 63 -12.85 1.33 0.59
N SER A 64 -13.11 2.64 0.48
CA SER A 64 -12.33 3.67 1.20
C SER A 64 -12.46 3.54 2.72
N ILE A 65 -13.59 3.04 3.22
CA ILE A 65 -13.80 2.78 4.65
C ILE A 65 -12.91 1.61 5.10
N ASP A 66 -12.86 0.53 4.31
CA ASP A 66 -12.00 -0.62 4.61
C ASP A 66 -10.53 -0.21 4.61
N ALA A 67 -10.11 0.59 3.64
CA ALA A 67 -8.75 1.12 3.55
C ALA A 67 -8.39 1.99 4.76
N LEU A 68 -9.30 2.87 5.20
CA LEU A 68 -9.09 3.72 6.37
C LEU A 68 -8.94 2.90 7.66
N ASN A 69 -9.85 1.95 7.90
CA ASN A 69 -9.81 1.09 9.07
C ASN A 69 -8.50 0.27 9.11
N LEU A 70 -8.06 -0.21 7.95
CA LEU A 70 -6.82 -0.97 7.85
C LEU A 70 -5.60 -0.10 8.13
N LEU A 71 -5.55 1.10 7.56
CA LEU A 71 -4.46 2.05 7.82
C LEU A 71 -4.38 2.44 9.30
N GLU A 72 -5.52 2.69 9.95
CA GLU A 72 -5.56 2.96 11.39
C GLU A 72 -5.03 1.77 12.21
N LEU A 73 -5.46 0.55 11.90
CA LEU A 73 -5.00 -0.65 12.58
C LEU A 73 -3.49 -0.87 12.37
N GLU A 74 -3.00 -0.72 11.15
CA GLU A 74 -1.60 -1.00 10.80
C GLU A 74 -0.66 0.09 11.32
N SER A 75 -1.05 1.36 11.26
CA SER A 75 -0.26 2.47 11.79
C SER A 75 -0.03 2.38 13.31
N ALA A 76 -0.97 1.78 14.05
CA ALA A 76 -0.81 1.51 15.48
C ALA A 76 0.16 0.35 15.78
N ARG A 77 0.38 -0.55 14.80
CA ARG A 77 1.18 -1.77 14.98
C ARG A 77 2.61 -1.61 14.48
N ARG A 78 2.82 -0.81 13.43
CA ARG A 78 4.12 -0.66 12.75
C ARG A 78 4.23 0.66 11.99
N PRO A 79 5.45 1.17 11.79
CA PRO A 79 5.65 2.37 10.97
C PRO A 79 5.30 2.09 9.51
N ILE A 80 4.47 2.97 8.94
CA ILE A 80 4.13 3.00 7.52
C ILE A 80 5.14 3.91 6.82
N ALA A 81 5.85 3.40 5.83
CA ALA A 81 6.86 4.18 5.10
C ALA A 81 6.28 4.95 3.92
N ALA A 82 5.25 4.40 3.27
CA ALA A 82 4.51 5.03 2.18
C ALA A 82 3.17 4.31 1.99
N ILE A 83 2.21 4.95 1.34
CA ILE A 83 0.91 4.36 0.98
C ILE A 83 0.75 4.42 -0.54
N GLY A 84 0.42 3.30 -1.17
CA GLY A 84 0.17 3.22 -2.61
C GLY A 84 -1.31 3.12 -2.93
N PHE A 85 -1.78 3.84 -3.95
CA PHE A 85 -3.11 3.67 -4.54
C PHE A 85 -3.03 3.31 -6.02
N TYR A 86 -3.84 2.35 -6.45
CA TYR A 86 -4.11 2.09 -7.85
C TYR A 86 -5.29 2.93 -8.34
N CYS A 87 -5.04 3.72 -9.38
CA CYS A 87 -5.97 4.65 -10.01
C CYS A 87 -6.31 4.19 -11.43
N ASP A 88 -7.59 3.92 -11.66
CA ASP A 88 -8.19 3.62 -12.96
C ASP A 88 -9.33 4.60 -13.27
N PHE A 89 -10.04 4.37 -14.36
CA PHE A 89 -11.11 5.27 -14.81
C PHE A 89 -12.30 5.32 -13.83
N GLU A 90 -12.51 4.29 -13.02
CA GLU A 90 -13.66 4.21 -12.12
C GLU A 90 -13.39 4.97 -10.83
N ASN A 91 -12.14 5.03 -10.36
CA ASN A 91 -11.82 5.53 -9.03
C ASN A 91 -11.04 6.86 -8.98
N VAL A 92 -10.77 7.53 -10.12
CA VAL A 92 -10.03 8.82 -10.17
C VAL A 92 -10.43 9.81 -9.06
N SER A 93 -11.68 10.28 -9.06
CA SER A 93 -12.15 11.29 -8.09
C SER A 93 -12.14 10.79 -6.64
N LEU A 94 -12.27 9.47 -6.46
CA LEU A 94 -12.17 8.86 -5.13
C LEU A 94 -10.74 8.92 -4.64
N ILE A 95 -9.76 8.58 -5.48
CA ILE A 95 -8.34 8.64 -5.14
C ILE A 95 -7.89 10.10 -4.92
N GLU A 96 -8.38 11.07 -5.68
CA GLU A 96 -8.08 12.49 -5.45
C GLU A 96 -8.56 12.96 -4.07
N SER A 97 -9.81 12.66 -3.71
CA SER A 97 -10.36 13.11 -2.44
C SER A 97 -9.78 12.32 -1.24
N PHE A 98 -9.72 10.99 -1.37
CA PHE A 98 -9.29 10.10 -0.30
C PHE A 98 -7.77 10.14 -0.10
N GLY A 99 -6.99 10.16 -1.19
CA GLY A 99 -5.53 10.18 -1.12
C GLY A 99 -4.99 11.42 -0.41
N GLY A 100 -5.61 12.58 -0.62
CA GLY A 100 -5.23 13.83 0.04
C GLY A 100 -5.50 13.78 1.54
N LEU A 101 -6.69 13.28 1.91
CA LEU A 101 -7.06 13.07 3.32
C LEU A 101 -6.11 12.11 4.03
N ILE A 102 -5.71 11.02 3.36
CA ILE A 102 -4.76 10.04 3.92
C ILE A 102 -3.36 10.63 4.06
N ALA A 103 -2.87 11.36 3.05
CA ALA A 103 -1.56 12.01 3.11
C ALA A 103 -1.47 12.97 4.29
N GLU A 104 -2.50 13.79 4.51
CA GLU A 104 -2.57 14.73 5.63
C GLU A 104 -2.67 13.99 6.98
N LYS A 105 -3.60 13.03 7.10
CA LYS A 105 -3.87 12.33 8.35
C LYS A 105 -2.68 11.52 8.87
N PHE A 106 -1.97 10.82 7.99
CA PHE A 106 -0.90 9.92 8.37
C PHE A 106 0.50 10.54 8.22
N SER A 107 0.62 11.71 7.56
CA SER A 107 1.90 12.39 7.33
C SER A 107 2.95 11.48 6.67
N VAL A 108 2.51 10.61 5.75
CA VAL A 108 3.36 9.68 4.99
C VAL A 108 3.24 9.95 3.49
N PRO A 109 4.29 9.63 2.70
CA PRO A 109 4.22 9.71 1.25
C PRO A 109 3.07 8.87 0.70
N VAL A 110 2.24 9.48 -0.15
CA VAL A 110 1.21 8.79 -0.93
C VAL A 110 1.68 8.71 -2.38
N ILE A 111 1.69 7.50 -2.92
CA ILE A 111 2.08 7.18 -4.29
C ILE A 111 0.82 6.73 -5.02
N VAL A 112 0.56 7.28 -6.20
CA VAL A 112 -0.56 6.85 -7.03
C VAL A 112 -0.04 6.33 -8.36
N GLY A 113 -0.45 5.13 -8.74
CA GLY A 113 -0.11 4.49 -10.01
C GLY A 113 -1.35 3.97 -10.72
N GLY A 114 -1.19 3.51 -11.96
CA GLY A 114 -2.29 3.00 -12.78
C GLY A 114 -2.55 3.84 -14.03
N PRO A 115 -3.39 3.37 -14.96
CA PRO A 115 -3.56 3.98 -16.28
C PRO A 115 -4.04 5.44 -16.23
N GLN A 116 -4.73 5.82 -15.16
CA GLN A 116 -5.29 7.16 -14.98
C GLN A 116 -4.53 7.99 -13.93
N ALA A 117 -3.37 7.52 -13.43
CA ALA A 117 -2.58 8.30 -12.48
C ALA A 117 -2.10 9.64 -13.07
N SER A 118 -1.91 9.72 -14.39
CA SER A 118 -1.59 10.98 -15.09
C SER A 118 -2.79 11.92 -15.26
N ALA A 119 -4.01 11.45 -15.02
CA ALA A 119 -5.24 12.24 -15.11
C ALA A 119 -5.58 12.96 -13.79
N LEU A 120 -4.83 12.69 -12.72
CA LEU A 120 -4.97 13.37 -11.43
C LEU A 120 -4.52 14.83 -11.55
N ASP A 121 -5.25 15.73 -10.91
CA ASP A 121 -4.98 17.16 -11.01
C ASP A 121 -3.61 17.55 -10.42
N LYS A 122 -2.97 18.57 -10.99
CA LYS A 122 -1.65 19.07 -10.57
C LYS A 122 -1.64 19.51 -9.10
N ASP A 123 -2.75 20.05 -8.61
CA ASP A 123 -2.90 20.47 -7.23
C ASP A 123 -2.89 19.27 -6.27
N PHE A 124 -3.46 18.14 -6.69
CA PHE A 124 -3.38 16.88 -5.94
C PHE A 124 -1.96 16.30 -5.96
N LEU A 125 -1.28 16.36 -7.13
CA LEU A 125 0.10 15.91 -7.28
C LEU A 125 1.11 16.74 -6.47
N ALA A 126 0.82 18.01 -6.23
CA ALA A 126 1.65 18.87 -5.39
C ALA A 126 1.49 18.58 -3.89
N LEU A 127 0.34 18.01 -3.50
CA LEU A 127 -0.01 17.71 -2.11
C LEU A 127 0.56 16.37 -1.63
N ILE A 128 0.70 15.39 -2.53
CA ILE A 128 1.35 14.11 -2.26
C ILE A 128 2.81 14.16 -2.73
N HIS A 129 3.76 13.56 -2.00
CA HIS A 129 5.14 13.43 -2.50
C HIS A 129 5.13 12.50 -3.74
N PHE A 130 4.96 13.09 -4.92
CA PHE A 130 4.69 12.38 -6.14
C PHE A 130 5.96 11.76 -6.71
N MET A 131 6.01 10.43 -6.74
CA MET A 131 7.09 9.68 -7.39
C MET A 131 6.56 9.07 -8.68
N TRP A 132 6.88 9.69 -9.81
CA TRP A 132 6.53 9.21 -11.14
C TRP A 132 7.45 8.04 -11.51
N VAL A 133 6.90 6.85 -11.69
CA VAL A 133 7.60 5.73 -12.34
C VAL A 133 7.04 5.61 -13.75
N SER A 134 7.58 6.40 -14.68
CA SER A 134 7.34 6.14 -16.09
C SER A 134 8.17 4.94 -16.53
N CYS A 135 7.48 3.85 -16.88
CA CYS A 135 8.01 2.91 -17.86
C CYS A 135 8.11 3.64 -19.20
N GLN A 136 9.33 3.92 -19.64
CA GLN A 136 9.65 4.09 -21.06
C GLN A 136 9.67 2.73 -21.75
#